data_AF-A0ABD5AAM3-F1
#
_entry.id   AF-A0ABD5AAM3-F1
#
_cell.length_a   1.000
_cell.length_b   1.000
_cell.length_c   1.000
_cell.angle_alpha   90.00
_cell.angle_beta   90.00
_cell.angle_gamma   90.00
#
_symmetry.space_group_name_H-M   'P 1'
#
loop_
_entity.id
_entity.type
_entity.pdbx_description
1 polymer ?
#
loop_
_entity_poly.entity_id
_entity_poly.type
_entity_poly.pdbx_seq_one_letter_code
_entity_poly.pdbx_strand_id
1 'polypeptide(L)'
;MNNKNIYICSTVRHLLFSLYKSHDSSTHSVIVFFYDYQDIDPNSLNINELPDNIEIILVSRNSLVNEIKRSGLIGRYILFSSLHGLAISKSIKFKLVDLLHNKSIILDIEGTTYKLFLFNDNNKMSRLFRLLFKSYSIIEDGMGNYIEHKIHSKSKQAIRFLSNKNPRHHVFGEKNQCDEIHVVHPDKLPKSVFHKGKKLTLSRDVNIISSIRNCFIFDNNVELDNESLIIATQPTFNKIKSRLKDSQFFLRIYDSIISKSKEHNLNPVLKLHPKENKQGYQQLKDKGVVLLSNKIPLEIYLLSSVDKVNVISINSSVGIGMEDHCNIYKLIPDSEISNFEEIIIEFESNNDSLEDAISLQLSNII
;
A
#
# COMPACT_ATOMS: atom_id res chain seq x y z
N MET A 1 -30.97 11.74 5.83
CA MET A 1 -29.90 11.57 4.81
C MET A 1 -29.09 10.36 5.22
N ASN A 2 -28.96 9.38 4.34
CA ASN A 2 -28.08 8.24 4.61
C ASN A 2 -26.63 8.71 4.47
N ASN A 3 -25.79 8.33 5.43
CA ASN A 3 -24.36 8.56 5.35
C ASN A 3 -23.71 7.27 4.87
N LYS A 4 -22.75 7.37 3.94
CA LYS A 4 -21.97 6.23 3.45
C LYS A 4 -20.48 6.58 3.41
N ASN A 5 -19.63 5.59 3.64
CA ASN A 5 -18.20 5.71 3.39
C ASN A 5 -17.88 5.05 2.05
N ILE A 6 -16.97 5.64 1.28
CA ILE A 6 -16.44 5.01 0.07
C ILE A 6 -14.91 4.98 0.08
N TYR A 7 -14.34 3.81 -0.17
CA TYR A 7 -12.91 3.56 -0.12
C TYR A 7 -12.39 3.18 -1.50
N ILE A 8 -11.33 3.85 -1.96
CA ILE A 8 -10.75 3.62 -3.29
C ILE A 8 -9.42 2.87 -3.14
N CYS A 9 -9.48 1.55 -3.34
CA CYS A 9 -8.38 0.64 -3.03
C CYS A 9 -7.65 0.18 -4.30
N SER A 10 -6.32 0.23 -4.28
CA SER A 10 -5.48 -0.27 -5.38
C SER A 10 -4.57 -1.41 -4.95
N THR A 11 -4.35 -1.62 -3.65
CA THR A 11 -3.49 -2.70 -3.15
C THR A 11 -4.24 -3.53 -2.12
N VAL A 12 -3.77 -4.74 -1.88
CA VAL A 12 -4.33 -5.60 -0.83
C VAL A 12 -4.19 -4.99 0.57
N ARG A 13 -3.16 -4.15 0.78
CA ARG A 13 -3.02 -3.33 2.00
C ARG A 13 -4.12 -2.27 2.10
N HIS A 14 -4.48 -1.63 0.99
CA HIS A 14 -5.59 -0.66 0.98
C HIS A 14 -6.90 -1.34 1.33
N LEU A 15 -7.13 -2.54 0.77
CA LEU A 15 -8.30 -3.34 1.08
C LEU A 15 -8.34 -3.67 2.58
N LEU A 16 -7.24 -4.18 3.13
CA LEU A 16 -7.11 -4.48 4.56
C LEU A 16 -7.44 -3.29 5.46
N PHE A 17 -6.83 -2.13 5.23
CA PHE A 17 -7.08 -0.94 6.06
C PHE A 17 -8.47 -0.36 5.85
N SER A 18 -9.06 -0.54 4.67
CA SER A 18 -10.45 -0.15 4.42
C SER A 18 -11.41 -1.05 5.18
N LEU A 19 -11.16 -2.36 5.23
CA LEU A 19 -11.93 -3.31 6.02
C LEU A 19 -11.89 -2.94 7.51
N TYR A 20 -10.70 -2.75 8.07
CA TYR A 20 -10.55 -2.30 9.47
C TYR A 20 -11.38 -1.06 9.76
N LYS A 21 -11.20 -0.01 8.95
CA LYS A 21 -11.91 1.25 9.15
C LYS A 21 -13.42 1.15 8.92
N SER A 22 -13.87 0.19 8.11
CA SER A 22 -15.29 -0.08 7.87
C SER A 22 -15.94 -0.81 9.03
N HIS A 23 -15.21 -1.72 9.71
CA HIS A 23 -15.68 -2.38 10.94
C HIS A 23 -15.81 -1.41 12.12
N ASP A 24 -14.92 -0.42 12.20
CA ASP A 24 -14.98 0.62 13.25
C ASP A 24 -16.15 1.61 13.07
N SER A 25 -16.96 1.47 12.00
CA SER A 25 -18.03 2.39 11.67
C SER A 25 -19.38 1.68 11.58
N SER A 26 -20.39 2.23 12.27
CA SER A 26 -21.79 1.87 12.04
C SER A 26 -22.33 2.39 10.69
N THR A 27 -21.50 3.13 9.94
CA THR A 27 -21.85 3.67 8.63
C THR A 27 -21.63 2.61 7.56
N HIS A 28 -22.59 2.46 6.66
CA HIS A 28 -22.44 1.56 5.52
C HIS A 28 -21.25 1.97 4.65
N SER A 29 -20.40 1.01 4.33
CA SER A 29 -19.09 1.21 3.70
C SER A 29 -19.01 0.48 2.37
N VAL A 30 -18.68 1.22 1.31
CA VAL A 30 -18.47 0.67 -0.03
C VAL A 30 -16.97 0.72 -0.36
N ILE A 31 -16.36 -0.44 -0.57
CA ILE A 31 -14.94 -0.57 -0.89
C ILE A 31 -14.81 -0.91 -2.37
N VAL A 32 -14.34 0.03 -3.18
CA VAL A 32 -14.03 -0.21 -4.59
C VAL A 32 -12.59 -0.70 -4.70
N PHE A 33 -12.40 -1.99 -4.97
CA PHE A 33 -11.09 -2.62 -5.08
C PHE A 33 -10.67 -2.87 -6.54
N PHE A 34 -9.58 -2.22 -6.92
CA PHE A 34 -8.99 -2.32 -8.24
C PHE A 34 -8.00 -3.48 -8.36
N TYR A 35 -8.53 -4.68 -8.62
CA TYR A 35 -7.76 -5.94 -8.57
C TYR A 35 -6.61 -6.01 -9.60
N ASP A 36 -6.72 -5.29 -10.73
CA ASP A 36 -5.71 -5.27 -11.81
C ASP A 36 -4.52 -4.32 -11.56
N TYR A 37 -4.38 -3.76 -10.35
CA TYR A 37 -3.18 -2.97 -9.98
C TYR A 37 -2.04 -3.84 -9.45
N GLN A 38 -2.35 -4.94 -8.76
CA GLN A 38 -1.37 -5.93 -8.29
C GLN A 38 -1.62 -7.32 -8.87
N ASP A 39 -2.43 -7.41 -9.93
CA ASP A 39 -2.84 -8.65 -10.57
C ASP A 39 -3.38 -9.67 -9.55
N ILE A 40 -4.35 -9.24 -8.75
CA ILE A 40 -5.06 -10.09 -7.79
C ILE A 40 -6.17 -10.84 -8.53
N ASP A 41 -6.27 -12.14 -8.31
CA ASP A 41 -7.40 -12.94 -8.79
C ASP A 41 -8.64 -12.60 -7.94
N PRO A 42 -9.74 -12.11 -8.52
CA PRO A 42 -10.99 -11.87 -7.80
C PRO A 42 -11.48 -13.09 -7.00
N ASN A 43 -11.22 -14.31 -7.48
CA ASN A 43 -11.62 -15.55 -6.81
C ASN A 43 -10.78 -15.87 -5.56
N SER A 44 -9.68 -15.14 -5.33
CA SER A 44 -8.88 -15.26 -4.11
C SER A 44 -9.45 -14.46 -2.92
N LEU A 45 -10.60 -13.80 -3.12
CA LEU A 45 -11.29 -13.01 -2.11
C LEU A 45 -12.68 -13.58 -1.85
N ASN A 46 -13.03 -13.77 -0.57
CA ASN A 46 -14.36 -14.19 -0.16
C ASN A 46 -15.17 -12.99 0.33
N ILE A 47 -15.78 -12.27 -0.61
CA ILE A 47 -16.52 -11.03 -0.32
C ILE A 47 -17.90 -11.28 0.30
N ASN A 48 -18.39 -12.52 0.28
CA ASN A 48 -19.73 -12.87 0.76
C ASN A 48 -19.80 -13.13 2.28
N GLU A 49 -18.65 -13.24 2.94
CA GLU A 49 -18.56 -13.48 4.39
C GLU A 49 -18.39 -12.18 5.20
N LEU A 50 -18.52 -11.04 4.53
CA LEU A 50 -18.42 -9.73 5.18
C LEU A 50 -19.76 -9.35 5.84
N PRO A 51 -19.73 -8.52 6.90
CA PRO A 51 -20.94 -7.98 7.49
C PRO A 51 -21.77 -7.17 6.49
N ASP A 52 -23.09 -7.16 6.66
CA ASP A 52 -24.05 -6.48 5.77
C ASP A 52 -23.78 -4.98 5.57
N ASN A 53 -23.07 -4.32 6.49
CA ASN A 53 -22.69 -2.92 6.37
C ASN A 53 -21.44 -2.69 5.52
N ILE A 54 -20.77 -3.72 5.01
CA ILE A 54 -19.54 -3.64 4.22
C ILE A 54 -19.76 -4.30 2.87
N GLU A 55 -19.66 -3.51 1.80
CA GLU A 55 -19.76 -3.97 0.42
C GLU A 55 -18.39 -3.85 -0.26
N ILE A 56 -17.91 -4.91 -0.92
CA ILE A 56 -16.73 -4.85 -1.79
C ILE A 56 -17.15 -4.95 -3.25
N ILE A 57 -16.72 -3.98 -4.06
CA ILE A 57 -16.92 -3.96 -5.51
C ILE A 57 -15.57 -4.19 -6.18
N LEU A 58 -15.42 -5.34 -6.84
CA LEU A 58 -14.21 -5.71 -7.58
C LEU A 58 -14.26 -5.16 -9.00
N VAL A 59 -13.30 -4.31 -9.37
CA VAL A 59 -13.31 -3.62 -10.67
C VAL A 59 -11.93 -3.59 -11.32
N SER A 60 -11.84 -3.80 -12.64
CA SER A 60 -10.60 -3.52 -13.39
C SER A 60 -10.48 -2.03 -13.69
N ARG A 61 -9.33 -1.43 -13.39
CA ARG A 61 -8.99 -0.04 -13.79
C ARG A 61 -9.02 0.11 -15.29
N ASN A 62 -8.47 -0.86 -16.02
CA ASN A 62 -8.42 -0.82 -17.47
C ASN A 62 -9.83 -0.86 -18.06
N SER A 63 -10.70 -1.74 -17.54
CA SER A 63 -12.11 -1.81 -17.93
C SER A 63 -12.85 -0.49 -17.69
N LEU A 64 -12.70 0.10 -16.49
CA LEU A 64 -13.34 1.39 -16.15
C LEU A 64 -12.80 2.55 -17.02
N VAL A 65 -11.49 2.64 -17.20
CA VAL A 65 -10.89 3.72 -18.02
C VAL A 65 -11.32 3.60 -19.48
N ASN A 66 -11.41 2.38 -20.01
CA ASN A 66 -11.87 2.15 -21.38
C ASN A 66 -13.35 2.51 -21.54
N GLU A 67 -14.19 2.21 -20.54
CA GLU A 67 -15.58 2.64 -20.51
C GLU A 67 -15.71 4.16 -20.56
N ILE A 68 -14.93 4.87 -19.75
CA ILE A 68 -14.92 6.34 -19.76
C ILE A 68 -14.47 6.84 -21.13
N LYS A 69 -13.40 6.30 -21.71
CA LYS A 69 -12.92 6.70 -23.05
C LYS A 69 -13.95 6.46 -24.16
N ARG A 70 -14.77 5.41 -24.07
CA ARG A 70 -15.83 5.10 -25.04
C ARG A 70 -16.93 6.17 -25.07
N SER A 71 -17.05 6.99 -24.03
CA SER A 71 -17.95 8.16 -24.00
C SER A 71 -17.45 9.36 -24.83
N GLY A 72 -16.50 9.15 -25.73
CA GLY A 72 -16.02 10.16 -26.68
C GLY A 72 -15.33 11.35 -26.01
N LEU A 73 -15.64 12.56 -26.49
CA LEU A 73 -15.02 13.80 -26.03
C LEU A 73 -15.28 14.07 -24.54
N ILE A 74 -16.49 13.79 -24.04
CA ILE A 74 -16.84 13.96 -22.62
C ILE A 74 -15.97 13.05 -21.76
N GLY A 75 -15.81 11.80 -22.16
CA GLY A 75 -14.93 10.85 -21.48
C GLY A 75 -13.47 11.30 -21.43
N ARG A 76 -12.94 11.79 -22.56
CA ARG A 76 -11.58 12.35 -22.63
C ARG A 76 -11.43 13.57 -21.73
N TYR A 77 -12.43 14.45 -21.70
CA TYR A 77 -12.46 15.61 -20.82
C TYR A 77 -12.47 15.21 -19.34
N ILE A 78 -13.28 14.22 -18.93
CA ILE A 78 -13.28 13.69 -17.56
C ILE A 78 -11.88 13.22 -17.15
N LEU A 79 -11.23 12.42 -18.00
CA LEU A 79 -9.88 11.92 -17.73
C LEU A 79 -8.87 13.06 -17.67
N PHE A 80 -8.94 14.03 -18.57
CA PHE A 80 -8.10 15.22 -18.55
C PHE A 80 -8.29 16.01 -17.24
N SER A 81 -9.52 16.32 -16.88
CA SER A 81 -9.87 17.02 -15.65
C SER A 81 -9.37 16.28 -14.41
N SER A 82 -9.47 14.95 -14.37
CA SER A 82 -8.93 14.14 -13.27
C SER A 82 -7.41 14.28 -13.15
N LEU A 83 -6.68 14.24 -14.27
CA LEU A 83 -5.22 14.32 -14.28
C LEU A 83 -4.72 15.68 -13.78
N HIS A 84 -5.43 16.75 -14.15
CA HIS A 84 -5.08 18.13 -13.85
C HIS A 84 -5.76 18.68 -12.57
N GLY A 85 -6.68 17.93 -11.97
CA GLY A 85 -7.43 18.36 -10.78
C GLY A 85 -8.40 19.52 -11.07
N LEU A 86 -8.96 19.58 -12.28
CA LEU A 86 -9.93 20.58 -12.68
C LEU A 86 -11.32 20.18 -12.21
N ALA A 87 -12.07 21.14 -11.68
CA ALA A 87 -13.48 20.91 -11.35
C ALA A 87 -14.29 20.63 -12.63
N ILE A 88 -15.33 19.80 -12.48
CA ILE A 88 -16.26 19.47 -13.56
C ILE A 88 -17.68 19.94 -13.22
N SER A 89 -18.46 20.26 -14.24
CA SER A 89 -19.84 20.72 -14.08
C SER A 89 -20.76 19.62 -13.53
N LYS A 90 -21.93 20.00 -12.99
CA LYS A 90 -22.92 19.06 -12.43
C LYS A 90 -23.32 17.99 -13.46
N SER A 91 -23.56 18.37 -14.71
CA SER A 91 -23.92 17.45 -15.79
C SER A 91 -22.82 16.42 -16.10
N ILE A 92 -21.54 16.84 -16.05
CA ILE A 92 -20.41 15.93 -16.28
C ILE A 92 -20.21 15.02 -15.06
N LYS A 93 -20.49 15.48 -13.85
CA LYS A 93 -20.50 14.63 -12.64
C LYS A 93 -21.53 13.52 -12.78
N PHE A 94 -22.77 13.83 -13.17
CA PHE A 94 -23.79 12.80 -13.42
C PHE A 94 -23.34 11.81 -14.47
N LYS A 95 -22.77 12.30 -15.58
CA LYS A 95 -22.27 11.38 -16.61
C LYS A 95 -21.17 10.46 -16.09
N LEU A 96 -20.28 10.94 -15.23
CA LEU A 96 -19.28 10.10 -14.57
C LEU A 96 -19.94 9.08 -13.62
N VAL A 97 -20.96 9.47 -12.86
CA VAL A 97 -21.73 8.55 -12.01
C VAL A 97 -22.39 7.45 -12.84
N ASP A 98 -23.02 7.78 -13.97
CA ASP A 98 -23.61 6.77 -14.87
C ASP A 98 -22.55 5.77 -15.38
N LEU A 99 -21.36 6.27 -15.73
CA LEU A 99 -20.26 5.42 -16.19
C LEU A 99 -19.70 4.51 -15.09
N LEU A 100 -19.72 4.97 -13.84
CA LEU A 100 -19.37 4.15 -12.67
C LEU A 100 -20.45 3.10 -12.40
N HIS A 101 -21.73 3.45 -12.56
CA HIS A 101 -22.84 2.54 -12.40
C HIS A 101 -22.78 1.37 -13.39
N ASN A 102 -22.34 1.60 -14.64
CA ASN A 102 -22.06 0.54 -15.62
C ASN A 102 -20.96 -0.45 -15.19
N LYS A 103 -20.21 -0.13 -14.12
CA LYS A 103 -19.21 -1.01 -13.49
C LYS A 103 -19.62 -1.42 -12.07
N SER A 104 -20.93 -1.41 -11.81
CA SER A 104 -21.54 -1.78 -10.53
C SER A 104 -21.19 -0.85 -9.37
N ILE A 105 -20.56 0.30 -9.62
CA ILE A 105 -20.26 1.29 -8.57
C ILE A 105 -21.45 2.25 -8.46
N ILE A 106 -22.38 1.93 -7.56
CA ILE A 106 -23.63 2.68 -7.38
C ILE A 106 -23.39 3.87 -6.43
N LEU A 107 -23.53 5.09 -6.95
CA LEU A 107 -23.37 6.33 -6.19
C LEU A 107 -24.60 7.22 -6.31
N ASP A 108 -25.29 7.45 -5.20
CA ASP A 108 -26.38 8.43 -5.12
C ASP A 108 -25.85 9.79 -4.63
N ILE A 109 -25.30 10.57 -5.56
CA ILE A 109 -24.65 11.85 -5.23
C ILE A 109 -25.64 12.99 -4.86
N GLU A 110 -26.96 12.76 -4.89
CA GLU A 110 -27.97 13.75 -4.51
C GLU A 110 -28.65 13.43 -3.17
N GLY A 111 -28.97 12.16 -2.89
CA GLY A 111 -29.69 11.74 -1.68
C GLY A 111 -28.80 11.26 -0.52
N THR A 112 -27.53 10.96 -0.80
CA THR A 112 -26.61 10.33 0.15
C THR A 112 -25.37 11.20 0.39
N THR A 113 -24.99 11.37 1.66
CA THR A 113 -23.74 12.04 2.01
C THR A 113 -22.63 11.00 2.09
N TYR A 114 -21.60 11.18 1.25
CA TYR A 114 -20.47 10.27 1.18
C TYR A 114 -19.21 10.88 1.79
N LYS A 115 -18.48 10.10 2.60
CA LYS A 115 -17.09 10.38 2.96
C LYS A 115 -16.15 9.54 2.08
N LEU A 116 -15.32 10.22 1.28
CA LEU A 116 -14.36 9.57 0.40
C LEU A 116 -13.05 9.30 1.15
N PHE A 117 -12.59 8.06 1.12
CA PHE A 117 -11.29 7.64 1.63
C PHE A 117 -10.37 7.19 0.49
N LEU A 118 -9.15 7.74 0.50
CA LEU A 118 -8.10 7.48 -0.48
C LEU A 118 -6.82 7.06 0.25
N PHE A 119 -5.87 6.45 -0.45
CA PHE A 119 -4.56 6.09 0.13
C PHE A 119 -3.45 6.98 -0.43
N ASN A 120 -3.48 7.18 -1.74
CA ASN A 120 -2.62 8.10 -2.46
C ASN A 120 -3.51 9.00 -3.33
N ASP A 121 -3.60 10.29 -2.99
CA ASP A 121 -4.48 11.26 -3.65
C ASP A 121 -4.00 11.70 -5.05
N ASN A 122 -2.81 11.25 -5.46
CA ASN A 122 -2.24 11.42 -6.80
C ASN A 122 -2.35 10.15 -7.66
N ASN A 123 -2.79 9.01 -7.11
CA ASN A 123 -3.12 7.82 -7.90
C ASN A 123 -4.20 8.16 -8.95
N LYS A 124 -4.15 7.50 -10.11
CA LYS A 124 -5.09 7.72 -11.23
C LYS A 124 -6.55 7.54 -10.82
N MET A 125 -6.89 6.49 -10.07
CA MET A 125 -8.27 6.24 -9.64
C MET A 125 -8.69 7.25 -8.56
N SER A 126 -7.83 7.52 -7.57
CA SER A 126 -8.07 8.56 -6.57
C SER A 126 -8.40 9.91 -7.20
N ARG A 127 -7.64 10.32 -8.23
CA ARG A 127 -7.89 11.55 -8.99
C ARG A 127 -9.23 11.56 -9.72
N LEU A 128 -9.67 10.43 -10.25
CA LEU A 128 -10.96 10.30 -10.92
C LEU A 128 -12.11 10.48 -9.93
N PHE A 129 -12.10 9.74 -8.82
CA PHE A 129 -13.17 9.82 -7.82
C PHE A 129 -13.25 11.19 -7.15
N ARG A 130 -12.11 11.85 -6.93
CA ARG A 130 -12.06 13.22 -6.39
C ARG A 130 -12.81 14.27 -7.21
N LEU A 131 -13.14 13.99 -8.48
CA LEU A 131 -13.99 14.88 -9.27
C LEU A 131 -15.45 14.91 -8.76
N LEU A 132 -15.89 13.85 -8.10
CA LEU A 132 -17.26 13.69 -7.61
C LEU A 132 -17.46 14.35 -6.25
N PHE A 133 -16.46 14.30 -5.37
CA PHE A 133 -16.58 14.72 -3.97
C PHE A 133 -15.98 16.10 -3.70
N LYS A 134 -16.56 16.83 -2.74
CA LYS A 134 -16.05 18.15 -2.31
C LYS A 134 -14.82 18.05 -1.43
N SER A 135 -14.71 16.99 -0.65
CA SER A 135 -13.54 16.71 0.19
C SER A 135 -13.27 15.21 0.26
N TYR A 136 -12.12 14.83 0.82
CA TYR A 136 -11.74 13.45 1.08
C TYR A 136 -10.82 13.35 2.30
N SER A 137 -10.69 12.15 2.82
CA SER A 137 -9.69 11.78 3.82
C SER A 137 -8.68 10.81 3.20
N ILE A 138 -7.46 10.82 3.70
CA ILE A 138 -6.43 9.85 3.37
C ILE A 138 -6.34 8.80 4.48
N ILE A 139 -6.09 7.54 4.10
CA ILE A 139 -5.68 6.45 4.98
C ILE A 139 -4.22 6.09 4.60
N GLU A 140 -3.45 5.63 5.58
CA GLU A 140 -2.07 5.16 5.43
C GLU A 140 -1.82 4.28 4.18
N ASP A 141 -0.99 4.76 3.27
CA ASP A 141 -0.44 4.03 2.09
C ASP A 141 0.88 3.32 2.47
N GLY A 142 1.62 3.90 3.43
CA GLY A 142 2.92 3.43 3.93
C GLY A 142 3.92 4.59 4.05
N MET A 143 5.19 4.36 3.75
CA MET A 143 6.23 5.42 3.81
C MET A 143 5.91 6.65 2.95
N GLY A 144 5.07 6.51 1.92
CA GLY A 144 4.63 7.61 1.08
C GLY A 144 3.92 8.74 1.85
N ASN A 145 3.29 8.45 2.99
CA ASN A 145 2.65 9.45 3.85
C ASN A 145 3.65 10.30 4.65
N TYR A 146 4.84 9.77 4.91
CA TYR A 146 5.83 10.33 5.83
C TYR A 146 6.97 11.09 5.13
N ILE A 147 7.08 10.96 3.81
CA ILE A 147 8.20 11.53 3.04
C ILE A 147 7.77 12.68 2.12
N GLU A 148 8.73 13.53 1.79
CA GLU A 148 8.60 14.55 0.76
C GLU A 148 9.01 14.00 -0.61
N HIS A 149 8.06 13.94 -1.54
CA HIS A 149 8.27 13.37 -2.86
C HIS A 149 8.82 14.43 -3.81
N LYS A 150 10.10 14.27 -4.20
CA LYS A 150 10.82 15.20 -5.08
C LYS A 150 10.13 15.39 -6.44
N ILE A 151 10.18 16.62 -6.95
CA ILE A 151 9.63 17.00 -8.25
C ILE A 151 10.76 17.43 -9.17
N HIS A 152 11.03 16.61 -10.19
CA HIS A 152 12.13 16.86 -11.14
C HIS A 152 11.74 17.77 -12.31
N SER A 153 10.46 17.84 -12.65
CA SER A 153 9.99 18.58 -13.84
C SER A 153 9.89 20.09 -13.57
N LYS A 154 10.68 20.90 -14.29
CA LYS A 154 10.68 22.37 -14.18
C LYS A 154 9.30 23.00 -14.39
N SER A 155 8.53 22.51 -15.36
CA SER A 155 7.16 23.00 -15.61
C SER A 155 6.23 22.70 -14.43
N LYS A 156 6.33 21.51 -13.81
CA LYS A 156 5.58 21.19 -12.58
C LYS A 156 6.02 22.06 -11.40
N GLN A 157 7.32 22.33 -11.26
CA GLN A 157 7.83 23.23 -10.22
C GLN A 157 7.24 24.64 -10.37
N ALA A 158 7.20 25.18 -11.59
CA ALA A 158 6.61 26.49 -11.87
C ALA A 158 5.11 26.55 -11.55
N ILE A 159 4.32 25.57 -12.00
CA ILE A 159 2.87 25.50 -11.70
C ILE A 159 2.62 25.48 -10.19
N ARG A 160 3.44 24.74 -9.44
CA ARG A 160 3.32 24.65 -7.98
C ARG A 160 3.67 25.94 -7.29
N PHE A 161 4.74 26.60 -7.73
CA PHE A 161 5.11 27.92 -7.23
C PHE A 161 3.95 28.91 -7.41
N LEU A 162 3.34 28.96 -8.61
CA LEU A 162 2.16 29.78 -8.89
C LEU A 162 0.93 29.39 -8.05
N SER A 163 0.86 28.14 -7.59
CA SER A 163 -0.22 27.63 -6.74
C SER A 163 0.09 27.75 -5.24
N ASN A 164 1.10 28.54 -4.85
CA ASN A 164 1.57 28.71 -3.47
C ASN A 164 1.90 27.38 -2.76
N LYS A 165 2.52 26.46 -3.50
CA LYS A 165 3.01 25.18 -2.99
C LYS A 165 4.52 25.10 -3.10
N ASN A 166 5.14 24.25 -2.28
CA ASN A 166 6.57 24.01 -2.41
C ASN A 166 6.88 23.49 -3.83
N PRO A 167 7.75 24.16 -4.60
CA PRO A 167 8.02 23.76 -5.97
C PRO A 167 8.81 22.46 -6.05
N ARG A 168 9.70 22.18 -5.09
CA ARG A 168 10.69 21.10 -5.14
C ARG A 168 10.15 19.74 -4.72
N HIS A 169 9.09 19.70 -3.92
CA HIS A 169 8.48 18.45 -3.46
C HIS A 169 6.97 18.57 -3.33
N HIS A 170 6.31 17.42 -3.20
CA HIS A 170 4.92 17.31 -2.76
C HIS A 170 4.78 16.28 -1.65
N VAL A 171 3.70 16.37 -0.90
CA VAL A 171 3.33 15.38 0.13
C VAL A 171 1.89 14.94 -0.10
N PHE A 172 1.54 13.74 0.34
CA PHE A 172 0.15 13.27 0.25
C PHE A 172 -0.75 14.12 1.15
N GLY A 173 -1.93 14.50 0.64
CA GLY A 173 -2.89 15.29 1.41
C GLY A 173 -2.61 16.80 1.51
N GLU A 174 -1.60 17.31 0.79
CA GLU A 174 -1.30 18.75 0.74
C GLU A 174 -2.43 19.60 0.11
N LYS A 175 -3.41 18.98 -0.54
CA LYS A 175 -4.50 19.68 -1.22
C LYS A 175 -5.53 20.14 -0.19
N ASN A 176 -6.15 21.29 -0.43
CA ASN A 176 -7.22 21.83 0.43
C ASN A 176 -8.46 20.92 0.47
N GLN A 177 -8.65 20.10 -0.56
CA GLN A 177 -9.73 19.09 -0.63
C GLN A 177 -9.50 17.93 0.37
N CYS A 178 -8.28 17.74 0.87
CA CYS A 178 -7.98 16.72 1.88
C CYS A 178 -8.24 17.29 3.28
N ASP A 179 -9.22 16.73 3.99
CA ASP A 179 -9.61 17.18 5.33
C ASP A 179 -8.74 16.52 6.41
N GLU A 180 -8.54 15.21 6.30
CA GLU A 180 -7.90 14.39 7.34
C GLU A 180 -6.94 13.37 6.72
N ILE A 181 -5.86 13.03 7.44
CA ILE A 181 -4.90 12.00 7.08
C ILE A 181 -4.80 11.00 8.24
N HIS A 182 -5.46 9.86 8.10
CA HIS A 182 -5.47 8.76 9.08
C HIS A 182 -4.23 7.89 8.90
N VAL A 183 -3.27 8.02 9.82
CA VAL A 183 -1.99 7.31 9.76
C VAL A 183 -1.58 6.76 11.12
N VAL A 184 -0.72 5.75 11.12
CA VAL A 184 -0.30 5.10 12.37
C VAL A 184 0.53 6.06 13.21
N HIS A 185 1.38 6.90 12.62
CA HIS A 185 2.27 7.81 13.36
C HIS A 185 2.02 9.27 12.93
N PRO A 186 0.90 9.91 13.32
CA PRO A 186 0.57 11.27 12.88
C PRO A 186 1.65 12.30 13.19
N ASP A 187 2.41 12.07 14.25
CA ASP A 187 3.55 12.87 14.70
C ASP A 187 4.72 12.90 13.70
N LYS A 188 4.82 11.88 12.84
CA LYS A 188 5.85 11.76 11.80
C LYS A 188 5.44 12.37 10.46
N LEU A 189 4.23 12.93 10.34
CA LEU A 189 3.78 13.55 9.09
C LEU A 189 4.61 14.80 8.75
N PRO A 190 4.80 15.11 7.45
CA PRO A 190 5.44 16.34 7.04
C PRO A 190 4.74 17.58 7.61
N LYS A 191 5.53 18.58 8.01
CA LYS A 191 5.04 19.81 8.68
C LYS A 191 3.87 20.50 7.95
N SER A 192 3.87 20.46 6.62
CA SER A 192 2.84 21.08 5.78
C SER A 192 1.45 20.43 5.90
N VAL A 193 1.37 19.18 6.35
CA VAL A 193 0.12 18.42 6.50
C VAL A 193 -0.09 17.84 7.90
N PHE A 194 0.86 18.04 8.81
CA PHE A 194 0.81 17.59 10.20
C PHE A 194 -0.50 17.91 10.90
N HIS A 195 -1.04 19.12 10.70
CA HIS A 195 -2.30 19.57 11.29
C HIS A 195 -3.54 18.75 10.84
N LYS A 196 -3.43 17.97 9.75
CA LYS A 196 -4.48 17.08 9.26
C LYS A 196 -4.37 15.66 9.82
N GLY A 197 -3.29 15.36 10.53
CA GLY A 197 -3.00 14.03 11.05
C GLY A 197 -4.05 13.55 12.05
N LYS A 198 -4.52 12.32 11.86
CA LYS A 198 -5.37 11.58 12.79
C LYS A 198 -4.75 10.21 13.03
N LYS A 199 -4.70 9.76 14.28
CA LYS A 199 -4.21 8.42 14.62
C LYS A 199 -5.14 7.38 13.97
N LEU A 200 -4.56 6.50 13.17
CA LEU A 200 -5.18 5.26 12.73
C LEU A 200 -4.88 4.20 13.78
N THR A 201 -5.93 3.64 14.37
CA THR A 201 -5.84 2.50 15.28
C THR A 201 -6.41 1.30 14.56
N LEU A 202 -5.69 0.18 14.54
CA LEU A 202 -6.20 -1.07 14.01
C LEU A 202 -6.85 -1.85 15.15
N SER A 203 -8.10 -2.27 14.97
CA SER A 203 -8.82 -3.00 16.00
C SER A 203 -8.13 -4.32 16.32
N ARG A 204 -8.09 -4.65 17.62
CA ARG A 204 -7.60 -5.94 18.13
C ARG A 204 -8.74 -6.93 18.42
N ASP A 205 -9.97 -6.57 18.06
CA ASP A 205 -11.12 -7.45 18.27
C ASP A 205 -10.97 -8.70 17.41
N VAL A 206 -10.99 -9.87 18.06
CA VAL A 206 -10.82 -11.18 17.42
C VAL A 206 -11.88 -11.42 16.35
N ASN A 207 -13.11 -10.94 16.53
CA ASN A 207 -14.18 -11.10 15.54
C ASN A 207 -13.92 -10.23 14.31
N ILE A 208 -13.45 -9.00 14.50
CA ILE A 208 -13.05 -8.12 13.39
C ILE A 208 -11.88 -8.74 12.64
N ILE A 209 -10.85 -9.19 13.34
CA ILE A 209 -9.67 -9.84 12.73
C ILE A 209 -10.10 -11.11 11.97
N SER A 210 -10.96 -11.95 12.54
CA SER A 210 -11.47 -13.16 11.89
C SER A 210 -12.28 -12.83 10.63
N SER A 211 -13.16 -11.83 10.69
CA SER A 211 -13.96 -11.40 9.53
C SER A 211 -13.07 -10.88 8.39
N ILE A 212 -12.06 -10.06 8.73
CA ILE A 212 -11.06 -9.58 7.80
C ILE A 212 -10.26 -10.74 7.20
N ARG A 213 -9.80 -11.68 8.03
CA ARG A 213 -9.06 -12.87 7.57
C ARG A 213 -9.87 -13.68 6.59
N ASN A 214 -11.14 -13.94 6.89
CA ASN A 214 -12.05 -14.71 6.04
C ASN A 214 -12.25 -14.08 4.66
N CYS A 215 -12.16 -12.74 4.55
CA CYS A 215 -12.20 -12.05 3.26
C CYS A 215 -11.05 -12.45 2.33
N PHE A 216 -9.91 -12.90 2.85
CA PHE A 216 -8.77 -13.35 2.06
C PHE A 216 -8.73 -14.88 2.06
N ILE A 217 -8.77 -15.49 0.88
CA ILE A 217 -8.55 -16.94 0.78
C ILE A 217 -7.04 -17.15 0.89
N PHE A 218 -6.58 -17.50 2.09
CA PHE A 218 -5.19 -17.84 2.34
C PHE A 218 -5.06 -19.21 3.00
N ASP A 219 -4.03 -19.93 2.56
CA ASP A 219 -3.73 -21.26 3.07
C ASP A 219 -3.08 -21.10 4.45
N ASN A 220 -3.79 -21.48 5.52
CA ASN A 220 -3.37 -21.35 6.93
C ASN A 220 -2.18 -22.27 7.29
N ASN A 221 -1.59 -22.97 6.34
CA ASN A 221 -0.57 -24.02 6.57
C ASN A 221 0.80 -23.49 7.01
N VAL A 222 0.95 -22.17 7.22
CA VAL A 222 2.20 -21.59 7.74
C VAL A 222 1.93 -21.01 9.13
N GLU A 223 2.29 -21.77 10.15
CA GLU A 223 2.35 -21.29 11.52
C GLU A 223 3.60 -20.42 11.67
N LEU A 224 3.41 -19.22 12.22
CA LEU A 224 4.47 -18.26 12.51
C LEU A 224 4.49 -18.03 14.01
N ASP A 225 5.69 -18.03 14.58
CA ASP A 225 5.97 -17.90 16.00
C ASP A 225 7.09 -16.87 16.25
N ASN A 226 7.59 -16.81 17.48
CA ASN A 226 8.70 -15.94 17.87
C ASN A 226 10.06 -16.36 17.28
N GLU A 227 10.25 -17.62 16.89
CA GLU A 227 11.46 -18.13 16.22
C GLU A 227 11.43 -17.88 14.70
N SER A 228 10.27 -17.55 14.16
CA SER A 228 10.08 -17.23 12.75
C SER A 228 10.70 -15.88 12.37
N LEU A 229 11.50 -15.88 11.30
CA LEU A 229 12.04 -14.67 10.68
C LEU A 229 11.46 -14.47 9.28
N ILE A 230 10.55 -13.52 9.16
CA ILE A 230 9.99 -13.14 7.86
C ILE A 230 10.95 -12.19 7.15
N ILE A 231 11.47 -12.62 6.01
CA ILE A 231 12.30 -11.81 5.12
C ILE A 231 11.35 -11.19 4.09
N ALA A 232 11.05 -9.91 4.24
CA ALA A 232 10.19 -9.18 3.31
C ALA A 232 10.99 -8.67 2.11
N THR A 233 10.69 -9.19 0.93
CA THR A 233 11.36 -8.77 -0.30
C THR A 233 10.84 -7.43 -0.79
N GLN A 234 11.59 -6.83 -1.71
CA GLN A 234 11.24 -5.55 -2.33
C GLN A 234 11.54 -5.57 -3.83
N PRO A 235 10.76 -4.85 -4.65
CA PRO A 235 10.97 -4.81 -6.08
C PRO A 235 12.26 -4.06 -6.40
N THR A 236 13.00 -4.58 -7.36
CA THR A 236 14.25 -4.00 -7.83
C THR A 236 13.98 -2.92 -8.88
N PHE A 237 14.35 -1.68 -8.58
CA PHE A 237 14.15 -0.55 -9.49
C PHE A 237 15.12 -0.61 -10.68
N ASN A 238 14.62 -0.33 -11.90
CA ASN A 238 15.45 -0.35 -13.11
C ASN A 238 16.70 0.53 -13.02
N LYS A 239 16.59 1.70 -12.36
CA LYS A 239 17.70 2.63 -12.15
C LYS A 239 18.85 2.00 -11.33
N ILE A 240 18.52 1.15 -10.37
CA ILE A 240 19.50 0.44 -9.54
C ILE A 240 20.05 -0.75 -10.31
N LYS A 241 19.19 -1.51 -11.00
CA LYS A 241 19.63 -2.65 -11.84
C LYS A 241 20.71 -2.27 -12.85
N SER A 242 20.63 -1.07 -13.45
CA SER A 242 21.65 -0.60 -14.39
C SER A 242 22.99 -0.21 -13.75
N ARG A 243 23.03 -0.05 -12.42
CA ARG A 243 24.23 0.32 -11.67
C ARG A 243 24.88 -0.86 -10.95
N LEU A 244 24.15 -1.95 -10.75
CA LEU A 244 24.65 -3.19 -10.15
C LEU A 244 25.46 -4.00 -11.17
N LYS A 245 26.53 -4.62 -10.70
CA LYS A 245 27.35 -5.56 -11.49
C LYS A 245 26.65 -6.91 -11.63
N ASP A 246 25.97 -7.36 -10.58
CA ASP A 246 25.21 -8.60 -10.56
C ASP A 246 23.71 -8.36 -10.53
N SER A 247 23.04 -8.86 -11.57
CA SER A 247 21.58 -8.88 -11.67
C SER A 247 20.88 -9.68 -10.56
N GLN A 248 21.58 -10.61 -9.90
CA GLN A 248 21.10 -11.45 -8.80
C GLN A 248 21.49 -10.93 -7.41
N PHE A 249 22.05 -9.72 -7.31
CA PHE A 249 22.59 -9.23 -6.05
C PHE A 249 21.54 -9.20 -4.91
N PHE A 250 20.32 -8.76 -5.20
CA PHE A 250 19.23 -8.78 -4.22
C PHE A 250 18.89 -10.18 -3.72
N LEU A 251 18.99 -11.18 -4.60
CA LEU A 251 18.77 -12.57 -4.24
C LEU A 251 19.89 -13.09 -3.32
N ARG A 252 21.13 -12.65 -3.55
CA ARG A 252 22.26 -12.92 -2.63
C ARG A 252 22.05 -12.30 -1.25
N ILE A 253 21.54 -11.06 -1.18
CA ILE A 253 21.20 -10.45 0.12
C ILE A 253 20.24 -11.34 0.89
N TYR A 254 19.16 -11.81 0.26
CA TYR A 254 18.20 -12.69 0.93
C TYR A 254 18.82 -14.03 1.32
N ASP A 255 19.67 -14.62 0.48
CA ASP A 255 20.37 -15.88 0.76
C ASP A 255 21.35 -15.74 1.95
N SER A 256 22.06 -14.61 2.06
CA SER A 256 22.91 -14.30 3.22
C SER A 256 22.09 -14.16 4.51
N ILE A 257 20.96 -13.44 4.48
CA ILE A 257 20.05 -13.34 5.64
C ILE A 257 19.54 -14.73 6.04
N ILE A 258 19.10 -15.55 5.07
CA ILE A 258 18.61 -16.91 5.31
C ILE A 258 19.69 -17.75 5.99
N SER A 259 20.91 -17.75 5.45
CA SER A 259 22.01 -18.58 5.94
C SER A 259 22.38 -18.20 7.38
N LYS A 260 22.61 -16.91 7.63
CA LYS A 260 22.94 -16.41 8.97
C LYS A 260 21.81 -16.56 9.98
N SER A 261 20.56 -16.39 9.56
CA SER A 261 19.42 -16.57 10.48
C SER A 261 19.32 -18.01 11.00
N LYS A 262 19.63 -19.00 10.15
CA LYS A 262 19.66 -20.41 10.56
C LYS A 262 20.79 -20.70 11.56
N GLU A 263 21.93 -20.03 11.45
CA GLU A 263 23.03 -20.13 12.43
C GLU A 263 22.61 -19.63 13.83
N HIS A 264 21.59 -18.77 13.89
CA HIS A 264 20.99 -18.25 15.11
C HIS A 264 19.69 -18.97 15.53
N ASN A 265 19.44 -20.18 15.00
CA ASN A 265 18.23 -20.99 15.27
C ASN A 265 16.91 -20.29 14.92
N LEU A 266 16.91 -19.34 13.98
CA LEU A 266 15.67 -18.76 13.46
C LEU A 266 15.15 -19.57 12.28
N ASN A 267 13.83 -19.52 12.08
CA ASN A 267 13.12 -20.17 10.98
C ASN A 267 12.85 -19.15 9.86
N PRO A 268 13.72 -19.03 8.83
CA PRO A 268 13.53 -18.03 7.79
C PRO A 268 12.38 -18.38 6.85
N VAL A 269 11.51 -17.40 6.63
CA VAL A 269 10.38 -17.46 5.72
C VAL A 269 10.46 -16.26 4.78
N LEU A 270 10.30 -16.46 3.47
CA LEU A 270 10.40 -15.37 2.50
C LEU A 270 9.01 -14.84 2.12
N LYS A 271 8.75 -13.57 2.42
CA LYS A 271 7.54 -12.86 1.99
C LYS A 271 7.81 -12.06 0.73
N LEU A 272 7.29 -12.57 -0.39
CA LEU A 272 7.44 -11.92 -1.69
C LEU A 272 6.61 -10.63 -1.80
N HIS A 273 7.17 -9.62 -2.45
CA HIS A 273 6.48 -8.37 -2.77
C HIS A 273 5.40 -8.61 -3.86
N PRO A 274 4.24 -7.94 -3.83
CA PRO A 274 3.13 -8.19 -4.77
C PRO A 274 3.44 -8.08 -6.27
N LYS A 275 4.51 -7.36 -6.62
CA LYS A 275 4.96 -7.16 -8.01
C LYS A 275 6.00 -8.20 -8.49
N GLU A 276 6.47 -9.06 -7.61
CA GLU A 276 7.52 -10.03 -7.92
C GLU A 276 6.94 -11.39 -8.27
N ASN A 277 7.66 -12.15 -9.11
CA ASN A 277 7.27 -13.50 -9.53
C ASN A 277 7.98 -14.53 -8.65
N LYS A 278 7.21 -15.49 -8.12
CA LYS A 278 7.69 -16.62 -7.32
C LYS A 278 8.79 -17.45 -8.00
N GLN A 279 8.75 -17.58 -9.33
CA GLN A 279 9.75 -18.33 -10.10
C GLN A 279 11.17 -17.76 -9.94
N GLY A 280 11.32 -16.45 -9.73
CA GLY A 280 12.63 -15.81 -9.51
C GLY A 280 13.32 -16.23 -8.21
N TYR A 281 12.61 -16.94 -7.34
CA TYR A 281 13.07 -17.36 -6.01
C TYR A 281 13.15 -18.89 -5.86
N GLN A 282 13.08 -19.64 -6.97
CA GLN A 282 13.04 -21.10 -6.95
C GLN A 282 14.26 -21.70 -6.24
N GLN A 283 15.45 -21.13 -6.44
CA GLN A 283 16.67 -21.59 -5.78
C GLN A 283 16.60 -21.54 -4.24
N LEU A 284 15.88 -20.57 -3.66
CA LEU A 284 15.70 -20.48 -2.21
C LEU A 284 14.67 -21.50 -1.73
N LYS A 285 13.61 -21.72 -2.53
CA LYS A 285 12.64 -22.77 -2.28
C LYS A 285 13.28 -24.16 -2.29
N ASP A 286 14.19 -24.42 -3.22
CA ASP A 286 14.92 -25.69 -3.32
C ASP A 286 15.85 -25.92 -2.11
N LYS A 287 16.28 -24.86 -1.43
CA LYS A 287 16.98 -24.90 -0.13
C LYS A 287 16.05 -25.08 1.08
N GLY A 288 14.77 -25.38 0.85
CA GLY A 288 13.77 -25.61 1.89
C GLY A 288 13.17 -24.34 2.50
N VAL A 289 13.36 -23.16 1.89
CA VAL A 289 12.78 -21.91 2.41
C VAL A 289 11.29 -21.84 2.06
N VAL A 290 10.46 -21.56 3.07
CA VAL A 290 9.02 -21.36 2.88
C VAL A 290 8.78 -20.02 2.17
N LEU A 291 8.01 -20.04 1.08
CA LEU A 291 7.66 -18.84 0.32
C LEU A 291 6.20 -18.46 0.59
N LEU A 292 5.98 -17.35 1.30
CA LEU A 292 4.63 -16.79 1.50
C LEU A 292 4.10 -16.17 0.20
N SER A 293 2.78 -16.16 0.06
CA SER A 293 2.11 -15.62 -1.13
C SER A 293 2.43 -14.14 -1.31
N ASN A 294 2.77 -13.73 -2.53
CA ASN A 294 2.88 -12.31 -2.90
C ASN A 294 1.51 -11.61 -3.01
N LYS A 295 0.41 -12.38 -3.06
CA LYS A 295 -0.96 -11.84 -3.23
C LYS A 295 -1.68 -11.60 -1.91
N ILE A 296 -1.13 -12.04 -0.80
CA ILE A 296 -1.69 -11.83 0.55
C ILE A 296 -0.86 -10.73 1.26
N PRO A 297 -1.49 -9.73 1.91
CA PRO A 297 -0.77 -8.75 2.73
C PRO A 297 0.07 -9.45 3.81
N LEU A 298 1.24 -8.90 4.17
CA LEU A 298 1.99 -9.51 5.28
C LEU A 298 1.20 -9.44 6.59
N GLU A 299 0.48 -8.33 6.76
CA GLU A 299 -0.33 -8.03 7.91
C GLU A 299 -1.32 -9.16 8.25
N ILE A 300 -1.87 -9.88 7.27
CA ILE A 300 -2.76 -11.03 7.52
C ILE A 300 -2.03 -12.18 8.21
N TYR A 301 -0.77 -12.45 7.83
CA TYR A 301 0.05 -13.46 8.48
C TYR A 301 0.39 -13.04 9.92
N LEU A 302 0.75 -11.78 10.14
CA LEU A 302 1.08 -11.25 11.46
C LEU A 302 -0.12 -11.30 12.42
N LEU A 303 -1.31 -10.97 11.93
CA LEU A 303 -2.56 -11.05 12.70
C LEU A 303 -3.00 -12.50 13.01
N SER A 304 -2.44 -13.47 12.28
CA SER A 304 -2.73 -14.89 12.47
C SER A 304 -1.78 -15.55 13.46
N SER A 305 -0.68 -14.89 13.81
CA SER A 305 0.27 -15.37 14.81
C SER A 305 -0.18 -15.03 16.22
N VAL A 306 0.08 -15.94 17.16
CA VAL A 306 -0.14 -15.73 18.60
C VAL A 306 0.97 -14.86 19.19
N ASP A 307 2.20 -15.02 18.67
CA ASP A 307 3.40 -14.35 19.16
C ASP A 307 3.77 -13.15 18.27
N LYS A 308 4.64 -12.27 18.80
CA LYS A 308 5.28 -11.26 17.95
C LYS A 308 6.27 -11.94 17.02
N VAL A 309 6.07 -11.79 15.72
CA VAL A 309 6.95 -12.35 14.69
C VAL A 309 8.05 -11.36 14.29
N ASN A 310 9.26 -11.85 14.02
CA ASN A 310 10.35 -11.00 13.57
C ASN A 310 10.29 -10.80 12.04
N VAL A 311 10.42 -9.55 11.59
CA VAL A 311 10.38 -9.19 10.17
C VAL A 311 11.65 -8.41 9.82
N ILE A 312 12.42 -8.90 8.85
CA ILE A 312 13.60 -8.21 8.32
C ILE A 312 13.37 -7.82 6.86
N SER A 313 13.84 -6.63 6.48
CA SER A 313 13.80 -6.15 5.10
C SER A 313 15.03 -5.31 4.77
N ILE A 314 15.27 -5.06 3.48
CA ILE A 314 16.32 -4.12 3.07
C ILE A 314 15.90 -2.69 3.45
N ASN A 315 14.81 -2.17 2.85
CA ASN A 315 14.11 -0.98 3.33
C ASN A 315 12.64 -1.05 2.88
N SER A 316 11.78 -1.64 3.71
CA SER A 316 10.36 -1.80 3.40
C SER A 316 9.45 -1.07 4.38
N SER A 317 8.28 -0.65 3.90
CA SER A 317 7.18 -0.11 4.71
C SER A 317 6.31 -1.20 5.37
N VAL A 318 6.70 -2.45 5.17
CA VAL A 318 6.07 -3.63 5.74
C VAL A 318 6.08 -3.55 7.27
N GLY A 319 4.96 -3.91 7.89
CA GLY A 319 4.81 -3.92 9.34
C GLY A 319 4.45 -2.57 9.97
N ILE A 320 4.48 -1.44 9.24
CA ILE A 320 3.97 -0.15 9.77
C ILE A 320 2.49 -0.31 10.14
N GLY A 321 2.14 -0.05 11.40
CA GLY A 321 0.80 -0.29 11.95
C GLY A 321 0.59 -1.65 12.59
N MET A 322 1.58 -2.55 12.51
CA MET A 322 1.57 -3.88 13.09
C MET A 322 2.68 -4.06 14.13
N GLU A 323 3.17 -2.97 14.73
CA GLU A 323 4.28 -2.99 15.70
C GLU A 323 3.95 -3.80 16.98
N ASP A 324 2.66 -4.01 17.25
CA ASP A 324 2.19 -4.87 18.33
C ASP A 324 2.17 -6.37 17.96
N HIS A 325 2.28 -6.70 16.68
CA HIS A 325 2.26 -8.07 16.16
C HIS A 325 3.60 -8.50 15.56
N CYS A 326 4.54 -7.56 15.39
CA CYS A 326 5.86 -7.86 14.84
C CYS A 326 6.95 -6.93 15.35
N ASN A 327 8.17 -7.44 15.34
CA ASN A 327 9.38 -6.63 15.43
C ASN A 327 9.92 -6.41 14.02
N ILE A 328 10.31 -5.17 13.69
CA ILE A 328 10.73 -4.81 12.34
C ILE A 328 12.19 -4.39 12.35
N TYR A 329 12.98 -5.04 11.52
CA TYR A 329 14.40 -4.82 11.32
C TYR A 329 14.65 -4.40 9.86
N LYS A 330 15.51 -3.41 9.65
CA LYS A 330 15.82 -2.87 8.32
C LYS A 330 17.33 -2.80 8.14
N LEU A 331 17.84 -3.37 7.05
CA LEU A 331 19.26 -3.24 6.72
C LEU A 331 19.63 -1.78 6.42
N ILE A 332 18.72 -1.04 5.79
CA ILE A 332 18.87 0.40 5.53
C ILE A 332 17.78 1.13 6.31
N PRO A 333 18.14 1.98 7.30
CA PRO A 333 17.16 2.69 8.11
C PRO A 333 16.41 3.75 7.29
N ASP A 334 15.21 4.13 7.74
CA ASP A 334 14.37 5.11 7.03
C ASP A 334 15.01 6.50 6.92
N SER A 335 15.92 6.85 7.83
CA SER A 335 16.72 8.08 7.78
C SER A 335 17.67 8.14 6.59
N GLU A 336 18.04 6.99 6.02
CA GLU A 336 19.03 6.88 4.94
C GLU A 336 18.42 6.51 3.59
N ILE A 337 17.08 6.44 3.50
CA ILE A 337 16.37 6.09 2.26
C ILE A 337 16.71 7.01 1.08
N SER A 338 17.14 8.25 1.34
CA SER A 338 17.59 9.17 0.30
C SER A 338 18.88 8.73 -0.40
N ASN A 339 19.71 7.90 0.27
CA ASN A 339 21.00 7.39 -0.18
C ASN A 339 20.92 5.89 -0.51
N PHE A 340 19.70 5.35 -0.65
CA PHE A 340 19.45 3.93 -0.83
C PHE A 340 20.24 3.32 -1.99
N GLU A 341 20.36 4.03 -3.12
CA GLU A 341 21.09 3.52 -4.28
C GLU A 341 22.59 3.39 -4.01
N GLU A 342 23.16 4.38 -3.32
CA GLU A 342 24.58 4.42 -2.96
C GLU A 342 24.93 3.27 -2.00
N ILE A 343 24.11 3.08 -0.96
CA ILE A 343 24.32 2.01 0.04
C ILE A 343 24.22 0.63 -0.60
N ILE A 344 23.26 0.41 -1.51
CA ILE A 344 23.12 -0.87 -2.21
C ILE A 344 24.35 -1.18 -3.09
N ILE A 345 24.93 -0.16 -3.73
CA ILE A 345 26.15 -0.33 -4.54
C ILE A 345 27.37 -0.58 -3.66
N GLU A 346 27.42 0.04 -2.48
CA GLU A 346 28.45 -0.22 -1.48
C GLU A 346 28.38 -1.66 -0.99
N PHE A 347 27.20 -2.16 -0.61
CA PHE A 347 26.99 -3.55 -0.23
C PHE A 347 27.43 -4.54 -1.32
N GLU A 348 27.26 -4.20 -2.61
CA GLU A 348 27.74 -5.06 -3.70
C GLU A 348 29.27 -5.02 -3.85
N SER A 349 29.88 -3.87 -3.58
CA SER A 349 31.31 -3.65 -3.77
C SER A 349 32.16 -4.06 -2.56
N ASN A 350 31.55 -4.08 -1.37
CA ASN A 350 32.16 -4.41 -0.10
C ASN A 350 31.26 -5.39 0.66
N ASN A 351 31.55 -6.69 0.54
CA ASN A 351 30.73 -7.73 1.16
C ASN A 351 30.75 -7.65 2.69
N ASP A 352 31.84 -7.18 3.29
CA ASP A 352 31.94 -7.05 4.75
C ASP A 352 30.90 -6.06 5.29
N SER A 353 30.66 -4.96 4.57
CA SER A 353 29.63 -3.96 4.93
C SER A 353 28.21 -4.56 4.91
N LEU A 354 27.90 -5.41 3.92
CA LEU A 354 26.62 -6.13 3.87
C LEU A 354 26.50 -7.12 5.03
N GLU A 355 27.55 -7.91 5.26
CA GLU A 355 27.57 -8.94 6.29
C GLU A 355 27.47 -8.33 7.69
N ASP A 356 28.13 -7.20 7.94
CA ASP A 356 28.02 -6.42 9.18
C ASP A 356 26.59 -5.88 9.38
N ALA A 357 25.98 -5.33 8.34
CA ALA A 357 24.60 -4.84 8.41
C ALA A 357 23.61 -5.97 8.73
N ILE A 358 23.77 -7.14 8.11
CA ILE A 358 22.92 -8.32 8.39
C ILE A 358 23.16 -8.80 9.83
N SER A 359 24.42 -8.99 10.24
CA SER A 359 24.77 -9.45 11.59
C SER A 359 24.22 -8.50 12.65
N LEU A 360 24.32 -7.19 12.45
CA LEU A 360 23.81 -6.17 13.36
C LEU A 360 22.30 -6.27 13.53
N GLN A 361 21.54 -6.52 12.45
CA GLN A 361 20.10 -6.65 12.56
C GLN A 361 19.69 -7.97 13.22
N LEU A 362 20.37 -9.08 12.89
CA LEU A 362 20.09 -10.38 13.50
C LEU A 362 20.43 -10.41 15.00
N SER A 363 21.49 -9.73 15.43
CA SER A 363 21.84 -9.64 16.86
C SER A 363 20.81 -8.87 17.69
N ASN A 364 19.99 -8.02 17.08
CA ASN A 364 18.88 -7.32 17.76
C ASN A 364 17.62 -8.19 17.90
N ILE A 365 17.62 -9.41 17.34
CA ILE A 365 16.53 -10.39 17.45
C ILE A 365 16.76 -11.32 18.65
N ILE A 366 18.03 -11.62 18.93
CA ILE A 366 18.51 -12.66 19.86
C ILE A 366 18.51 -12.17 21.31
#